data_AF-A0A2V0NX05-F1
#
_entry.id   AF-A0A2V0NX05-F1
#
_cell.length_a   1.000
_cell.length_b   1.000
_cell.length_c   1.000
_cell.angle_alpha   90.00
_cell.angle_beta   90.00
_cell.angle_gamma   90.00
#
_symmetry.space_group_name_H-M   'P 1'
#
loop_
_entity.id
_entity.type
_entity.pdbx_description
1 polymer ?
#
loop_
_entity_poly.entity_id
_entity_poly.type
_entity_poly.pdbx_seq_one_letter_code
_entity_poly.pdbx_strand_id
1 'polypeptide(L)'
;MAQALCTNAAGTQCRATSSCRRAAAPRVAVPARVQQQQQSSRAAAAPAASRVAGRRAASVVASAVAEQAASQQQAPVTQEWYALVANAEFYCNDPQNESLAEQLRERVRYYKEQNREMDFYLVPNPAWLDAKFPAQGKQVKRPCMALVSTDKQWIIFMKLRLDRVLKIDLAGMSKDEALQAGEALPEFKKLDKWTAPYPMYTPGWWKAFYPPGAN
;
A
#
# COMPACT_ATOMS: atom_id res chain seq x y z
N MET A 1 55.36 -49.07 42.25
CA MET A 1 53.99 -49.15 42.79
C MET A 1 53.06 -48.83 41.61
N ALA A 2 52.63 -49.74 40.74
CA ALA A 2 51.78 -50.94 40.95
C ALA A 2 50.57 -50.54 41.80
N GLN A 3 49.34 -50.38 41.32
CA GLN A 3 48.38 -51.25 40.61
C GLN A 3 47.10 -50.38 40.38
N ALA A 4 46.05 -50.68 39.62
CA ALA A 4 45.64 -51.79 38.78
C ALA A 4 44.46 -51.33 37.88
N LEU A 5 44.34 -52.03 36.75
CA LEU A 5 43.18 -52.13 35.86
C LEU A 5 41.95 -52.69 36.57
N CYS A 6 40.75 -52.41 36.07
CA CYS A 6 39.71 -53.44 35.93
C CYS A 6 38.66 -53.04 34.88
N THR A 7 38.55 -53.92 33.88
CA THR A 7 37.57 -54.05 32.80
C THR A 7 36.32 -54.82 33.24
N ASN A 8 35.21 -54.66 32.51
CA ASN A 8 34.27 -55.72 32.04
C ASN A 8 33.09 -55.01 31.32
N ALA A 9 32.66 -55.27 30.08
CA ALA A 9 32.46 -56.48 29.27
C ALA A 9 31.11 -57.21 29.49
N ALA A 10 30.32 -57.24 28.40
CA ALA A 10 29.46 -58.31 27.89
C ALA A 10 28.04 -58.56 28.47
N GLY A 11 27.12 -58.95 27.56
CA GLY A 11 25.83 -59.58 27.84
C GLY A 11 24.67 -59.04 26.97
N THR A 12 24.62 -59.29 25.66
CA THR A 12 24.07 -60.47 24.96
C THR A 12 22.56 -60.42 24.64
N GLN A 13 22.33 -60.52 23.32
CA GLN A 13 21.18 -60.74 22.44
C GLN A 13 19.97 -61.57 22.92
N CYS A 14 18.83 -61.37 22.23
CA CYS A 14 17.96 -62.35 21.52
C CYS A 14 16.47 -61.93 21.64
N ARG A 15 15.50 -62.31 20.79
CA ARG A 15 15.33 -62.64 19.36
C ARG A 15 13.81 -62.77 19.18
N ALA A 16 13.27 -62.20 18.10
CA ALA A 16 12.02 -62.53 17.38
C ALA A 16 10.68 -62.76 18.13
N THR A 17 9.59 -62.20 17.61
CA THR A 17 8.62 -62.96 16.78
C THR A 17 7.51 -62.07 16.21
N SER A 18 7.04 -62.54 15.05
CA SER A 18 6.01 -62.08 14.11
C SER A 18 4.59 -61.95 14.66
N SER A 19 3.79 -61.01 14.12
CA SER A 19 2.40 -61.30 13.73
C SER A 19 1.84 -60.21 12.80
N CYS A 20 0.77 -60.57 12.10
CA CYS A 20 0.44 -60.20 10.73
C CYS A 20 -0.77 -59.25 10.64
N ARG A 21 -1.02 -58.78 9.40
CA ARG A 21 -2.25 -58.15 8.84
C ARG A 21 -2.35 -56.64 9.13
N ARG A 22 -2.66 -55.76 8.18
CA ARG A 22 -3.60 -55.89 7.05
C ARG A 22 -3.27 -54.86 5.97
N ALA A 23 -3.43 -55.26 4.71
CA ALA A 23 -3.45 -54.36 3.56
C ALA A 23 -4.74 -53.53 3.51
N ALA A 24 -4.66 -52.28 3.03
CA ALA A 24 -5.67 -51.61 2.21
C ALA A 24 -5.14 -50.26 1.69
N ALA A 25 -5.05 -50.12 0.37
CA ALA A 25 -5.14 -48.86 -0.38
C ALA A 25 -6.47 -48.93 -1.21
N PRO A 26 -6.93 -47.89 -1.93
CA PRO A 26 -6.57 -46.47 -2.00
C PRO A 26 -7.80 -45.52 -1.86
N ARG A 27 -7.54 -44.22 -2.10
CA ARG A 27 -8.46 -43.07 -2.13
C ARG A 27 -9.70 -43.27 -3.03
N VAL A 28 -10.85 -42.79 -2.58
CA VAL A 28 -11.95 -42.29 -3.45
C VAL A 28 -12.46 -40.96 -2.88
N ALA A 29 -12.47 -39.94 -3.72
CA ALA A 29 -12.97 -38.61 -3.46
C ALA A 29 -14.51 -38.57 -3.46
N VAL A 30 -15.10 -37.72 -2.62
CA VAL A 30 -16.51 -37.34 -2.71
C VAL A 30 -16.58 -35.81 -2.68
N PRO A 31 -17.20 -35.15 -3.69
CA PRO A 31 -17.36 -33.70 -3.68
C PRO A 31 -18.52 -33.25 -2.78
N ALA A 32 -18.32 -32.11 -2.13
CA ALA A 32 -19.33 -31.38 -1.36
C ALA A 32 -20.42 -30.83 -2.29
N ARG A 33 -21.68 -31.13 -1.96
CA ARG A 33 -22.87 -30.62 -2.64
C ARG A 33 -23.30 -29.30 -1.99
N VAL A 34 -22.93 -28.18 -2.59
CA VAL A 34 -23.48 -26.85 -2.25
C VAL A 34 -24.76 -26.66 -3.06
N GLN A 35 -25.90 -26.51 -2.38
CA GLN A 35 -27.17 -26.11 -3.01
C GLN A 35 -27.12 -24.62 -3.35
N GLN A 36 -27.04 -24.30 -4.63
CA GLN A 36 -27.19 -22.96 -5.16
C GLN A 36 -28.69 -22.67 -5.34
N GLN A 37 -29.25 -21.84 -4.48
CA GLN A 37 -30.61 -21.32 -4.64
C GLN A 37 -30.63 -20.36 -5.83
N GLN A 38 -31.17 -20.82 -6.96
CA GLN A 38 -31.48 -19.98 -8.11
C GLN A 38 -32.71 -19.15 -7.78
N GLN A 39 -32.54 -17.84 -7.58
CA GLN A 39 -33.63 -16.89 -7.65
C GLN A 39 -33.93 -16.61 -9.13
N SER A 40 -35.07 -17.12 -9.59
CA SER A 40 -35.63 -16.87 -10.90
C SER A 40 -36.13 -15.42 -10.99
N SER A 41 -35.51 -14.63 -11.86
CA SER A 41 -36.01 -13.32 -12.27
C SER A 41 -37.27 -13.51 -13.12
N ARG A 42 -38.43 -13.28 -12.51
CA ARG A 42 -39.72 -13.29 -13.21
C ARG A 42 -39.84 -12.01 -14.04
N ALA A 43 -39.80 -12.15 -15.35
CA ALA A 43 -40.10 -11.07 -16.29
C ALA A 43 -41.55 -10.61 -16.10
N ALA A 44 -41.73 -9.36 -15.68
CA ALA A 44 -43.03 -8.70 -15.65
C ALA A 44 -43.15 -7.78 -16.88
N ALA A 45 -44.12 -8.10 -17.72
CA ALA A 45 -44.47 -7.39 -18.93
C ALA A 45 -44.92 -5.94 -18.63
N ALA A 46 -44.51 -5.01 -19.49
CA ALA A 46 -44.98 -3.64 -19.50
C ALA A 46 -46.40 -3.55 -20.09
N PRO A 47 -47.32 -2.79 -19.48
CA PRO A 47 -48.49 -2.28 -20.17
C PRO A 47 -48.27 -0.82 -20.62
N ALA A 48 -48.83 -0.53 -21.80
CA ALA A 48 -48.73 0.72 -22.51
C ALA A 48 -49.61 1.85 -21.91
N ALA A 49 -49.12 3.07 -22.17
CA ALA A 49 -49.70 4.42 -22.11
C ALA A 49 -51.15 4.64 -21.64
N SER A 50 -51.31 5.70 -20.84
CA SER A 50 -52.46 6.60 -20.94
C SER A 50 -52.00 8.06 -20.85
N ARG A 51 -52.23 8.82 -21.91
CA ARG A 51 -52.03 10.28 -21.97
C ARG A 51 -53.19 10.95 -21.23
N VAL A 52 -52.89 11.78 -20.23
CA VAL A 52 -53.84 12.78 -19.73
C VAL A 52 -53.16 14.14 -19.78
N ALA A 53 -53.69 14.99 -20.66
CA ALA A 53 -53.37 16.40 -20.75
C ALA A 53 -53.92 17.12 -19.52
N GLY A 54 -53.04 17.75 -18.75
CA GLY A 54 -53.39 18.65 -17.65
C GLY A 54 -52.69 19.99 -17.83
N ARG A 55 -53.34 20.91 -18.56
CA ARG A 55 -52.96 22.32 -18.55
C ARG A 55 -53.17 22.86 -17.14
N ARG A 56 -52.11 23.29 -16.48
CA ARG A 56 -52.18 24.30 -15.41
C ARG A 56 -51.08 25.33 -15.66
N ALA A 57 -51.52 26.52 -16.07
CA ALA A 57 -50.69 27.71 -16.07
C ALA A 57 -50.49 28.13 -14.61
N ALA A 58 -49.24 28.17 -14.18
CA ALA A 58 -48.83 28.88 -12.97
C ALA A 58 -47.79 29.92 -13.42
N SER A 59 -48.21 31.18 -13.49
CA SER A 59 -47.28 32.30 -13.38
C SER A 59 -46.75 32.29 -11.95
N VAL A 60 -45.44 32.43 -11.74
CA VAL A 60 -44.85 33.56 -10.99
C VAL A 60 -43.33 33.41 -10.82
N VAL A 61 -42.69 34.58 -11.00
CA VAL A 61 -41.37 35.05 -10.53
C VAL A 61 -40.10 34.27 -10.90
N ALA A 62 -39.47 34.72 -11.99
CA ALA A 62 -38.03 34.61 -12.17
C ALA A 62 -37.33 35.46 -11.10
N SER A 63 -36.85 34.83 -10.02
CA SER A 63 -35.75 35.41 -9.25
C SER A 63 -34.50 35.26 -10.09
N ALA A 64 -34.06 36.36 -10.68
CA ALA A 64 -32.72 36.47 -11.23
C ALA A 64 -31.74 36.28 -10.05
N VAL A 65 -31.32 35.04 -9.83
CA VAL A 65 -30.08 34.77 -9.10
C VAL A 65 -29.01 35.29 -10.03
N ALA A 66 -28.58 36.53 -9.77
CA ALA A 66 -27.33 37.03 -10.29
C ALA A 66 -26.28 36.00 -9.86
N GLU A 67 -25.82 35.22 -10.82
CA GLU A 67 -24.69 34.32 -10.65
C GLU A 67 -23.48 35.23 -10.46
N GLN A 68 -23.27 35.62 -9.20
CA GLN A 68 -22.04 36.23 -8.77
C GLN A 68 -20.97 35.17 -8.95
N ALA A 69 -20.32 35.21 -10.12
CA ALA A 69 -19.04 34.60 -10.35
C ALA A 69 -18.08 35.18 -9.30
N ALA A 70 -18.03 34.51 -8.16
CA ALA A 70 -17.06 34.71 -7.11
C ALA A 70 -15.69 34.39 -7.72
N SER A 71 -15.07 35.42 -8.28
CA SER A 71 -13.67 35.44 -8.62
C SER A 71 -12.93 35.43 -7.29
N GLN A 72 -12.72 34.23 -6.75
CA GLN A 72 -11.78 34.01 -5.66
C GLN A 72 -10.40 34.38 -6.18
N GLN A 73 -9.98 35.60 -5.90
CA GLN A 73 -8.61 36.07 -6.08
C GLN A 73 -7.74 35.24 -5.12
N GLN A 74 -7.19 34.13 -5.63
CA GLN A 74 -6.20 33.34 -4.93
C GLN A 74 -4.94 34.20 -4.81
N ALA A 75 -4.58 34.56 -3.57
CA ALA A 75 -3.28 35.12 -3.21
C ALA A 75 -2.15 34.29 -3.87
N PRO A 76 -0.96 34.86 -4.14
CA PRO A 76 0.14 34.12 -4.73
C PRO A 76 0.41 32.89 -3.86
N VAL A 77 -0.05 31.73 -4.32
CA VAL A 77 0.02 30.47 -3.59
C VAL A 77 1.47 30.05 -3.60
N THR A 78 2.21 30.41 -2.55
CA THR A 78 3.47 29.74 -2.23
C THR A 78 3.15 28.26 -2.14
N GLN A 79 3.72 27.45 -3.04
CA GLN A 79 3.47 26.01 -3.04
C GLN A 79 3.98 25.41 -1.73
N GLU A 80 3.06 24.95 -0.91
CA GLU A 80 3.36 24.26 0.33
C GLU A 80 3.66 22.80 0.02
N TRP A 81 4.79 22.32 0.55
CA TRP A 81 5.18 20.93 0.45
C TRP A 81 4.90 20.21 1.77
N TYR A 82 4.57 18.94 1.66
CA TYR A 82 4.24 18.08 2.76
C TYR A 82 5.02 16.77 2.59
N ALA A 83 5.58 16.27 3.69
CA ALA A 83 6.36 15.05 3.67
C ALA A 83 5.89 14.05 4.72
N LEU A 84 5.97 12.79 4.34
CA LEU A 84 5.79 11.63 5.17
C LEU A 84 7.10 10.87 5.23
N VAL A 85 7.71 10.78 6.41
CA VAL A 85 9.05 10.20 6.58
C VAL A 85 8.97 8.92 7.40
N ALA A 86 9.59 7.86 6.90
CA ALA A 86 9.75 6.60 7.63
C ALA A 86 11.00 5.83 7.14
N ASN A 87 11.19 4.63 7.70
CA ASN A 87 12.23 3.69 7.25
C ASN A 87 11.95 3.28 5.78
N ALA A 88 12.97 3.23 4.95
CA ALA A 88 12.84 2.79 3.57
C ALA A 88 12.41 1.33 3.45
N GLU A 89 12.85 0.46 4.37
CA GLU A 89 12.40 -0.93 4.41
C GLU A 89 10.88 -1.04 4.68
N PHE A 90 10.34 -0.13 5.50
CA PHE A 90 8.90 -0.05 5.76
C PHE A 90 8.13 0.34 4.48
N TYR A 91 8.62 1.27 3.68
CA TYR A 91 7.98 1.67 2.42
C TYR A 91 8.07 0.59 1.33
N CYS A 92 9.23 -0.07 1.22
CA CYS A 92 9.59 -0.85 0.04
C CYS A 92 9.41 -2.37 0.20
N ASN A 93 9.59 -2.90 1.41
CA ASN A 93 9.73 -4.34 1.66
C ASN A 93 8.74 -4.90 2.69
N ASP A 94 8.07 -4.06 3.50
CA ASP A 94 7.10 -4.52 4.51
C ASP A 94 5.85 -5.13 3.82
N PRO A 95 5.50 -6.40 4.10
CA PRO A 95 4.32 -7.07 3.54
C PRO A 95 3.00 -6.31 3.76
N GLN A 96 2.89 -5.54 4.85
CA GLN A 96 1.68 -4.78 5.17
C GLN A 96 1.45 -3.60 4.21
N ASN A 97 2.53 -3.06 3.63
CA ASN A 97 2.50 -1.85 2.81
C ASN A 97 2.54 -2.13 1.31
N GLU A 98 2.35 -3.39 0.90
CA GLU A 98 2.27 -3.79 -0.50
C GLU A 98 1.22 -2.95 -1.28
N SER A 99 0.10 -2.61 -0.63
CA SER A 99 -0.94 -1.76 -1.23
C SER A 99 -0.47 -0.36 -1.63
N LEU A 100 0.63 0.14 -1.05
CA LEU A 100 1.16 1.46 -1.38
C LEU A 100 1.65 1.51 -2.83
N ALA A 101 2.30 0.44 -3.31
CA ALA A 101 2.80 0.39 -4.68
C ALA A 101 1.68 0.58 -5.70
N GLU A 102 0.53 -0.09 -5.48
CA GLU A 102 -0.65 0.07 -6.32
C GLU A 102 -1.30 1.44 -6.17
N GLN A 103 -1.39 1.98 -4.94
CA GLN A 103 -1.91 3.34 -4.74
C GLN A 103 -1.10 4.38 -5.51
N LEU A 104 0.23 4.26 -5.54
CA LEU A 104 1.09 5.18 -6.29
C LEU A 104 0.96 4.98 -7.80
N ARG A 105 0.93 3.73 -8.28
CA ARG A 105 0.74 3.41 -9.71
C ARG A 105 -0.60 3.90 -10.23
N GLU A 106 -1.66 3.64 -9.48
CA GLU A 106 -3.01 4.09 -9.82
C GLU A 106 -3.09 5.61 -9.83
N ARG A 107 -2.48 6.28 -8.85
CA ARG A 107 -2.44 7.76 -8.83
C ARG A 107 -1.68 8.33 -10.02
N VAL A 108 -0.59 7.69 -10.46
CA VAL A 108 0.10 8.06 -11.71
C VAL A 108 -0.80 7.88 -12.92
N ARG A 109 -1.56 6.77 -13.00
CA ARG A 109 -2.52 6.55 -14.08
C ARG A 109 -3.61 7.63 -14.07
N TYR A 110 -4.21 7.91 -12.92
CA TYR A 110 -5.21 8.94 -12.74
C TYR A 110 -4.72 10.32 -13.21
N TYR A 111 -3.50 10.73 -12.84
CA TYR A 111 -2.94 11.99 -13.32
C TYR A 111 -2.72 12.04 -14.84
N LYS A 112 -2.27 10.92 -15.44
CA LYS A 112 -2.16 10.82 -16.90
C LYS A 112 -3.51 10.95 -17.59
N GLU A 113 -4.53 10.27 -17.09
CA GLU A 113 -5.89 10.33 -17.65
C GLU A 113 -6.51 11.73 -17.51
N GLN A 114 -6.21 12.44 -16.42
CA GLN A 114 -6.67 13.81 -16.18
C GLN A 114 -5.78 14.89 -16.81
N ASN A 115 -4.72 14.52 -17.56
CA ASN A 115 -3.71 15.45 -18.10
C ASN A 115 -3.12 16.39 -17.04
N ARG A 116 -2.91 15.90 -15.83
CA ARG A 116 -2.34 16.64 -14.70
C ARG A 116 -0.88 16.23 -14.48
N GLU A 117 -0.04 17.19 -14.10
CA GLU A 117 1.34 16.91 -13.74
C GLU A 117 1.45 16.14 -12.42
N MET A 118 2.46 15.28 -12.32
CA MET A 118 2.74 14.52 -11.10
C MET A 118 3.30 15.45 -10.02
N ASP A 119 2.62 15.47 -8.88
CA ASP A 119 2.92 16.35 -7.75
C ASP A 119 3.36 15.61 -6.48
N PHE A 120 3.79 14.35 -6.64
CA PHE A 120 4.31 13.54 -5.55
C PHE A 120 5.51 12.72 -6.00
N TYR A 121 6.44 12.50 -5.06
CA TYR A 121 7.70 11.81 -5.32
C TYR A 121 8.15 11.02 -4.08
N LEU A 122 8.89 9.94 -4.32
CA LEU A 122 9.64 9.24 -3.28
C LEU A 122 11.07 9.74 -3.26
N VAL A 123 11.49 10.34 -2.15
CA VAL A 123 12.82 10.89 -1.95
C VAL A 123 13.60 9.94 -1.03
N PRO A 124 14.63 9.24 -1.54
CA PRO A 124 15.50 8.43 -0.68
C PRO A 124 16.41 9.33 0.15
N ASN A 125 16.57 9.00 1.43
CA ASN A 125 17.45 9.70 2.37
C ASN A 125 17.40 11.25 2.23
N PRO A 126 16.24 11.89 2.47
CA PRO A 126 16.09 13.34 2.30
C PRO A 126 17.16 14.15 3.05
N ALA A 127 17.94 14.96 2.33
CA ALA A 127 19.06 15.71 2.91
C ALA A 127 18.60 16.76 3.94
N TRP A 128 17.40 17.33 3.75
CA TRP A 128 16.81 18.33 4.63
C TRP A 128 16.36 17.77 5.99
N LEU A 129 16.21 16.45 6.13
CA LEU A 129 15.70 15.84 7.37
C LEU A 129 16.64 16.10 8.54
N ASP A 130 17.94 15.90 8.35
CA ASP A 130 18.93 16.07 9.42
C ASP A 130 19.28 17.54 9.66
N ALA A 131 19.25 18.36 8.61
CA ALA A 131 19.54 19.80 8.71
C ALA A 131 18.42 20.59 9.40
N LYS A 132 17.15 20.34 9.05
CA LYS A 132 16.00 21.12 9.55
C LYS A 132 15.27 20.44 10.70
N PHE A 133 15.22 19.11 10.72
CA PHE A 133 14.37 18.33 11.60
C PHE A 133 15.15 17.24 12.37
N PRO A 134 16.17 17.62 13.17
CA PRO A 134 17.05 16.66 13.84
C PRO A 134 16.31 15.81 14.89
N ALA A 135 15.20 16.28 15.45
CA ALA A 135 14.39 15.50 16.39
C ALA A 135 13.69 14.33 15.69
N GLN A 136 13.10 14.59 14.52
CA GLN A 136 12.43 13.61 13.67
C GLN A 136 13.45 12.65 13.04
N GLY A 137 14.60 13.18 12.60
CA GLY A 137 15.69 12.38 12.04
C GLY A 137 16.23 11.31 12.99
N LYS A 138 16.20 11.55 14.31
CA LYS A 138 16.58 10.57 15.35
C LYS A 138 15.52 9.49 15.60
N GLN A 139 14.25 9.78 15.32
CA GLN A 139 13.16 8.83 15.50
C GLN A 139 13.09 7.80 14.36
N VAL A 140 13.58 8.17 13.17
CA VAL A 140 13.53 7.33 11.97
C VAL A 140 14.80 6.49 11.84
N LYS A 141 14.63 5.17 11.67
CA LYS A 141 15.73 4.26 11.37
C LYS A 141 16.26 4.50 9.95
N ARG A 142 17.58 4.47 9.77
CA ARG A 142 18.25 4.57 8.46
C ARG A 142 18.44 3.17 7.88
N PRO A 143 18.26 2.97 6.56
CA PRO A 143 17.98 3.98 5.53
C PRO A 143 16.54 4.54 5.60
N CYS A 144 16.36 5.84 5.33
CA CYS A 144 15.03 6.47 5.38
C CYS A 144 14.54 6.86 3.99
N MET A 145 13.21 7.00 3.87
CA MET A 145 12.55 7.45 2.66
C MET A 145 11.44 8.43 3.04
N ALA A 146 11.27 9.45 2.21
CA ALA A 146 10.19 10.42 2.35
C ALA A 146 9.25 10.37 1.15
N LEU A 147 7.95 10.26 1.41
CA LEU A 147 6.91 10.55 0.43
C LEU A 147 6.58 12.04 0.50
N VAL A 148 6.89 12.77 -0.56
CA VAL A 148 6.74 14.23 -0.65
C VAL A 148 5.64 14.56 -1.63
N SER A 149 4.74 15.50 -1.28
CA SER A 149 3.70 15.99 -2.19
C SER A 149 3.24 17.41 -1.83
N THR A 150 2.63 18.10 -2.80
CA THR A 150 1.93 19.37 -2.57
C THR A 150 0.49 19.19 -2.08
N ASP A 151 -0.11 18.00 -2.27
CA ASP A 151 -1.49 17.73 -1.89
C ASP A 151 -1.61 17.35 -0.40
N LYS A 152 -2.03 18.31 0.42
CA LYS A 152 -2.23 18.15 1.86
C LYS A 152 -3.24 17.04 2.20
N GLN A 153 -4.37 16.98 1.49
CA GLN A 153 -5.42 16.01 1.80
C GLN A 153 -4.93 14.60 1.54
N TRP A 154 -4.21 14.42 0.44
CA TRP A 154 -3.60 13.14 0.12
C TRP A 154 -2.53 12.72 1.14
N ILE A 155 -1.69 13.64 1.61
CA ILE A 155 -0.70 13.35 2.65
C ILE A 155 -1.37 12.96 3.98
N ILE A 156 -2.46 13.62 4.35
CA ILE A 156 -3.25 13.23 5.54
C ILE A 156 -3.84 11.83 5.36
N PHE A 157 -4.42 11.53 4.20
CA PHE A 157 -4.92 10.20 3.87
C PHE A 157 -3.81 9.14 3.98
N MET A 158 -2.63 9.42 3.42
CA MET A 158 -1.48 8.52 3.48
C MET A 158 -0.96 8.37 4.90
N LYS A 159 -1.01 9.41 5.74
CA LYS A 159 -0.65 9.31 7.15
C LYS A 159 -1.59 8.41 7.95
N LEU A 160 -2.89 8.44 7.65
CA LEU A 160 -3.89 7.56 8.26
C LEU A 160 -3.76 6.11 7.79
N ARG A 161 -3.34 5.90 6.53
CA ARG A 161 -3.10 4.56 5.99
C ARG A 161 -1.79 3.95 6.49
N LEU A 162 -0.77 4.80 6.61
CA LEU A 162 0.59 4.45 7.02
C LEU A 162 0.82 4.91 8.47
N ASP A 163 0.40 4.07 9.42
CA ASP A 163 0.41 4.40 10.85
C ASP A 163 1.79 4.81 11.36
N ARG A 164 2.84 4.08 10.98
CA ARG A 164 4.21 4.16 11.51
C ARG A 164 5.09 5.22 10.82
N VAL A 165 4.48 6.34 10.41
CA VAL A 165 5.13 7.39 9.59
C VAL A 165 5.08 8.75 10.29
N LEU A 166 6.12 9.56 10.14
CA LEU A 166 6.14 10.94 10.67
C LEU A 166 5.64 11.91 9.60
N LYS A 167 4.69 12.78 9.96
CA LYS A 167 4.26 13.89 9.11
C LYS A 167 5.13 15.10 9.40
N ILE A 168 5.70 15.69 8.36
CA ILE A 168 6.49 16.92 8.42
C ILE A 168 5.90 17.92 7.42
N ASP A 169 5.60 19.11 7.91
CA ASP A 169 5.16 20.22 7.06
C ASP A 169 6.38 20.99 6.57
N LEU A 170 6.55 21.10 5.25
CA LEU A 170 7.71 21.70 4.59
C LEU A 170 7.37 23.11 4.07
N ALA A 171 6.59 23.86 4.83
CA ALA A 171 6.19 25.21 4.47
C ALA A 171 7.43 26.11 4.26
N GLY A 172 7.49 26.80 3.11
CA GLY A 172 8.56 27.73 2.78
C GLY A 172 9.81 27.12 2.14
N MET A 173 9.84 25.80 1.88
CA MET A 173 10.91 25.19 1.08
C MET A 173 10.63 25.28 -0.42
N SER A 174 11.70 25.46 -1.21
CA SER A 174 11.60 25.36 -2.66
C SER A 174 11.40 23.90 -3.08
N LYS A 175 10.86 23.69 -4.28
CA LYS A 175 10.69 22.35 -4.88
C LYS A 175 12.01 21.57 -4.88
N ASP A 176 13.10 22.21 -5.26
CA ASP A 176 14.41 21.57 -5.37
C ASP A 176 14.94 21.16 -4.00
N GLU A 177 14.75 21.99 -2.97
CA GLU A 177 15.14 21.65 -1.60
C GLU A 177 14.31 20.50 -1.04
N ALA A 178 12.99 20.50 -1.27
CA ALA A 178 12.10 19.44 -0.79
C ALA A 178 12.39 18.08 -1.45
N LEU A 179 12.80 18.09 -2.72
CA LEU A 179 13.08 16.90 -3.52
C LEU A 179 14.55 16.46 -3.49
N GLN A 180 15.39 17.11 -2.68
CA GLN A 180 16.81 16.78 -2.55
C GLN A 180 17.02 15.38 -1.97
N ALA A 181 17.27 14.42 -2.85
CA ALA A 181 17.62 13.05 -2.51
C ALA A 181 19.06 12.98 -1.97
N GLY A 182 19.27 12.14 -0.96
CA GLY A 182 20.59 11.83 -0.43
C GLY A 182 21.18 10.59 -1.10
N GLU A 183 21.82 9.74 -0.30
CA GLU A 183 22.40 8.49 -0.78
C GLU A 183 21.34 7.51 -1.30
N ALA A 184 21.71 6.74 -2.32
CA ALA A 184 20.86 5.68 -2.86
C ALA A 184 20.55 4.61 -1.81
N LEU A 185 19.35 4.03 -1.89
CA LEU A 185 18.93 2.98 -0.97
C LEU A 185 19.71 1.68 -1.22
N PRO A 186 20.10 0.97 -0.14
CA PRO A 186 20.69 -0.35 -0.27
C PRO A 186 19.67 -1.35 -0.83
N GLU A 187 20.17 -2.45 -1.39
CA GLU A 187 19.31 -3.55 -1.78
C GLU A 187 18.75 -4.26 -0.53
N PHE A 188 17.42 -4.29 -0.41
CA PHE A 188 16.75 -4.94 0.72
C PHE A 188 16.73 -6.45 0.54
N LYS A 189 16.96 -7.18 1.64
CA LYS A 189 16.81 -8.64 1.66
C LYS A 189 15.34 -9.00 1.51
N LYS A 190 15.05 -9.97 0.65
CA LYS A 190 13.69 -10.52 0.53
C LYS A 190 13.30 -11.23 1.82
N LEU A 191 12.05 -11.12 2.22
CA LEU A 191 11.54 -11.89 3.36
C LEU A 191 11.55 -13.39 3.03
N ASP A 192 12.03 -14.19 3.99
CA ASP A 192 12.10 -15.65 3.85
C ASP A 192 10.72 -16.30 3.78
N LYS A 193 9.74 -15.72 4.48
CA LYS A 193 8.37 -16.26 4.58
C LYS A 193 7.37 -15.28 3.99
N TRP A 194 7.00 -15.54 2.75
CA TRP A 194 5.90 -14.87 2.07
C TRP A 194 4.63 -15.70 2.19
N THR A 195 3.56 -15.11 2.72
CA THR A 195 2.30 -15.84 3.04
C THR A 195 1.19 -15.59 2.02
N ALA A 196 1.30 -14.53 1.21
CA ALA A 196 0.26 -14.19 0.24
C ALA A 196 0.31 -15.10 -1.00
N PRO A 197 -0.85 -15.38 -1.64
CA PRO A 197 -0.93 -16.27 -2.80
C PRO A 197 -0.34 -15.67 -4.09
N TYR A 198 0.00 -14.38 -4.10
CA TYR A 198 0.59 -13.64 -5.24
C TYR A 198 2.04 -13.29 -4.96
N PRO A 199 2.94 -13.21 -5.96
CA PRO A 199 4.33 -12.84 -5.73
C PRO A 199 4.48 -11.40 -5.24
N MET A 200 5.53 -11.15 -4.46
CA MET A 200 5.92 -9.78 -4.07
C MET A 200 6.39 -8.97 -5.29
N TYR A 201 6.26 -7.64 -5.21
CA TYR A 201 6.81 -6.74 -6.22
C TYR A 201 8.30 -6.94 -6.45
N THR A 202 8.72 -6.62 -7.67
CA THR A 202 10.13 -6.59 -8.03
C THR A 202 10.89 -5.59 -7.16
N PRO A 203 12.03 -5.97 -6.57
CA PRO A 203 12.89 -5.03 -5.86
C PRO A 203 13.24 -3.84 -6.76
N GLY A 204 13.18 -2.63 -6.21
CA GLY A 204 13.43 -1.40 -6.95
C GLY A 204 12.19 -0.81 -7.64
N TRP A 205 10.99 -1.36 -7.46
CA TRP A 205 9.75 -0.79 -8.02
C TRP A 205 9.55 0.70 -7.66
N TRP A 206 10.07 1.13 -6.51
CA TRP A 206 9.97 2.50 -6.00
C TRP A 206 10.80 3.52 -6.80
N LYS A 207 11.82 3.08 -7.55
CA LYS A 207 12.67 3.97 -8.36
C LYS A 207 11.88 4.72 -9.43
N ALA A 208 10.74 4.18 -9.86
CA ALA A 208 9.85 4.83 -10.82
C ALA A 208 9.25 6.16 -10.31
N PHE A 209 9.29 6.41 -9.00
CA PHE A 209 8.72 7.58 -8.35
C PHE A 209 9.77 8.57 -7.84
N TYR A 210 11.05 8.37 -8.17
CA TYR A 210 12.09 9.32 -7.82
C TYR A 210 11.89 10.65 -8.52
N PRO A 211 12.31 11.77 -7.90
CA PRO A 211 12.27 13.05 -8.57
C PRO A 211 13.14 13.03 -9.84
N PRO A 212 12.73 13.75 -10.89
CA PRO A 212 13.47 13.78 -12.15
C PRO A 212 14.89 14.31 -11.89
N GLY A 213 15.90 13.49 -12.21
CA GLY A 213 17.32 13.81 -12.01
C GLY A 213 18.00 13.15 -10.80
N ALA A 214 17.26 12.42 -9.95
CA ALA A 214 17.82 11.76 -8.75
C ALA A 214 18.20 10.27 -8.96
N ASN A 215 18.69 9.90 -10.15
CA ASN A 215 19.06 8.51 -10.50
C ASN A 215 20.51 8.18 -10.21
#